data_AF-A0ABD0S1L7-F1
#
_entry.id   AF-A0ABD0S1L7-F1
#
_cell.length_a   1.000
_cell.length_b   1.000
_cell.length_c   1.000
_cell.angle_alpha   90.00
_cell.angle_beta   90.00
_cell.angle_gamma   90.00
#
_symmetry.space_group_name_H-M   'P 1'
#
loop_
_entity.id
_entity.type
_entity.pdbx_description
1 polymer ?
#
loop_
_entity_poly.entity_id
_entity_poly.type
_entity_poly.pdbx_seq_one_letter_code
_entity_poly.pdbx_strand_id
1 'polypeptide(L)' 'PAEELPFEDDVVDLVTSMTAAHWFDHPRFLREVDRILRPGGCLALLSYTLDFDLEYGESTAKLNKICQE' A
#
# COMPACT_ATOMS: atom_id res chain seq x y z
N PRO A 1 -6.89 8.44 9.95
CA PRO A 1 -5.59 7.87 9.56
C PRO A 1 -5.78 6.38 9.23
N ALA A 2 -4.85 5.71 8.57
CA ALA A 2 -4.94 4.26 8.44
C ALA A 2 -4.65 3.54 9.78
N GLU A 3 -4.01 4.26 10.69
CA GLU A 3 -3.57 3.86 12.03
C GLU A 3 -4.65 3.93 13.10
N GLU A 4 -5.86 4.37 12.75
CA GLU A 4 -7.01 4.52 13.66
C GLU A 4 -8.30 4.37 12.86
N LEU A 5 -8.85 3.17 12.89
CA LEU A 5 -10.02 2.76 12.12
C LEU A 5 -11.21 2.53 13.05
N PRO A 6 -12.44 2.91 12.64
CA PRO A 6 -13.63 2.88 13.50
C PRO A 6 -14.25 1.47 13.57
N PHE A 7 -13.41 0.45 13.76
CA PHE A 7 -13.82 -0.95 13.86
C PHE A 7 -13.47 -1.50 15.25
N GLU A 8 -14.27 -2.44 15.73
CA GLU A 8 -13.95 -3.24 16.92
C GLU A 8 -12.84 -4.25 16.60
N ASP A 9 -12.37 -4.95 17.63
CA ASP A 9 -11.31 -5.95 17.49
C ASP A 9 -11.87 -7.21 16.79
N ASP A 10 -11.07 -7.85 15.93
CA ASP A 10 -11.43 -9.10 15.24
C ASP A 10 -12.79 -9.05 14.49
N VAL A 11 -13.09 -7.96 13.78
CA VAL A 11 -14.38 -7.80 13.06
C VAL A 11 -14.28 -7.80 11.55
N VAL A 12 -13.11 -7.55 10.97
CA VAL A 12 -12.93 -7.53 9.51
C VAL A 12 -12.21 -8.79 9.01
N ASP A 13 -12.63 -9.29 7.85
CA ASP A 13 -12.00 -10.44 7.19
C ASP A 13 -10.90 -10.01 6.19
N LEU A 14 -10.96 -8.77 5.70
CA LEU A 14 -10.05 -8.22 4.69
C LEU A 14 -9.78 -6.73 4.93
N VAL A 15 -8.51 -6.35 4.93
CA VAL A 15 -8.04 -4.96 4.86
C VAL A 15 -7.33 -4.75 3.53
N THR A 16 -7.71 -3.70 2.79
CA THR A 16 -7.08 -3.34 1.52
C THR A 16 -6.60 -1.91 1.53
N SER A 17 -5.42 -1.65 0.96
CA SER A 17 -4.96 -0.31 0.60
C SER A 17 -4.39 -0.32 -0.80
N MET A 18 -4.88 0.54 -1.69
CA MET A 18 -4.37 0.67 -3.05
C MET A 18 -3.62 2.00 -3.17
N THR A 19 -2.32 1.93 -3.46
CA THR A 19 -1.44 3.10 -3.70
C THR A 19 -1.28 4.08 -2.55
N ALA A 20 -1.71 3.74 -1.33
CA ALA A 20 -1.64 4.65 -0.18
C ALA A 20 -0.69 4.19 0.93
N ALA A 21 -0.25 2.93 0.92
CA ALA A 21 0.56 2.35 2.00
C ALA A 21 1.89 3.09 2.26
N HIS A 22 2.43 3.81 1.27
CA HIS A 22 3.65 4.61 1.42
C HIS A 22 3.45 5.88 2.26
N TRP A 23 2.21 6.29 2.54
CA TRP A 23 1.90 7.43 3.41
C TRP A 23 1.71 7.06 4.88
N PHE A 24 1.64 5.77 5.21
CA PHE A 24 1.26 5.32 6.54
C PHE A 24 2.47 5.25 7.49
N ASP A 25 2.22 5.46 8.78
CA ASP A 25 3.11 5.04 9.87
C ASP A 25 2.98 3.52 10.01
N HIS A 26 3.90 2.77 9.39
CA HIS A 26 3.79 1.31 9.28
C HIS A 26 3.68 0.60 10.64
N PRO A 27 4.49 0.90 11.67
CA PRO A 27 4.31 0.27 12.97
C PRO A 27 2.93 0.49 13.60
N ARG A 28 2.37 1.70 13.49
CA ARG A 28 1.03 1.98 14.03
C ARG A 28 -0.06 1.35 13.18
N PHE A 29 0.07 1.42 11.86
CA PHE A 29 -0.85 0.83 10.91
C PHE A 29 -0.94 -0.69 11.09
N LEU A 30 0.19 -1.40 11.18
CA LEU A 30 0.18 -2.84 11.36
C LEU A 30 -0.44 -3.28 12.68
N ARG A 31 -0.22 -2.53 13.77
CA ARG A 31 -0.93 -2.78 15.04
C ARG A 31 -2.44 -2.59 14.91
N GLU A 32 -2.87 -1.57 14.18
CA GLU A 32 -4.29 -1.32 13.96
C GLU A 32 -4.90 -2.40 13.06
N VAL A 33 -4.18 -2.86 12.04
CA VAL A 33 -4.58 -3.97 11.18
C VAL A 33 -4.71 -5.27 11.99
N ASP A 34 -3.71 -5.61 12.82
CA ASP A 34 -3.75 -6.78 13.70
C ASP A 34 -4.90 -6.70 14.71
N ARG A 35 -5.25 -5.49 15.17
CA ARG A 35 -6.37 -5.29 16.10
C ARG A 35 -7.71 -5.63 15.43
N ILE A 36 -7.94 -5.15 14.20
CA ILE A 36 -9.25 -5.25 13.56
C ILE A 36 -9.44 -6.53 12.75
N LEU A 37 -8.36 -7.14 12.24
CA LEU A 37 -8.41 -8.37 11.45
C LEU A 37 -8.69 -9.56 12.34
N ARG A 38 -9.70 -10.34 11.95
CA ARG A 38 -9.96 -11.65 12.54
C ARG A 38 -8.77 -12.59 12.41
N PRO A 39 -8.64 -13.60 13.30
CA PRO A 39 -7.73 -14.71 13.08
C PRO A 39 -7.98 -15.36 11.72
N GLY A 40 -6.97 -15.33 10.84
CA GLY A 40 -7.05 -15.85 9.47
C GLY A 40 -7.54 -14.84 8.41
N GLY A 41 -7.81 -13.59 8.79
CA GLY A 41 -8.10 -12.50 7.86
C GLY A 41 -6.87 -12.07 7.05
N CYS A 42 -7.08 -11.25 6.02
CA CYS A 42 -6.05 -10.88 5.06
C CYS A 42 -5.79 -9.36 5.01
N LEU A 43 -4.52 -8.97 4.99
CA LEU A 43 -4.09 -7.65 4.54
C LEU A 43 -3.61 -7.76 3.09
N ALA A 44 -4.23 -6.99 2.19
CA ALA A 44 -3.84 -6.89 0.80
C ALA A 44 -3.41 -5.45 0.46
N LEU A 45 -2.11 -5.25 0.23
CA LEU A 45 -1.58 -3.98 -0.26
C LEU A 45 -1.48 -4.05 -1.78
N LEU A 46 -2.20 -3.15 -2.45
CA LEU A 46 -2.28 -3.09 -3.89
C LEU A 46 -1.48 -1.89 -4.42
N SER A 47 -0.84 -2.10 -5.54
CA SER A 47 -0.21 -1.05 -6.33
C SER A 47 -0.44 -1.35 -7.80
N TYR A 48 -0.19 -0.35 -8.65
CA TYR A 48 -0.04 -0.62 -10.08
C TYR A 48 1.25 -1.42 -10.31
N THR A 49 1.22 -2.34 -11.27
CA THR A 49 2.43 -2.78 -11.97
C THR A 49 2.99 -1.58 -12.72
N LEU A 50 4.25 -1.22 -12.45
CA LEU A 50 4.94 -0.10 -13.10
C LEU A 50 5.36 -0.50 -14.53
N ASP A 51 4.40 -0.61 -15.44
CA ASP A 51 4.66 -0.58 -16.89
C ASP A 51 4.31 0.83 -17.39
N PHE A 52 5.17 1.80 -17.09
CA PHE A 52 5.01 3.17 -17.55
C PHE A 52 6.31 3.64 -18.23
N ASP A 53 6.20 4.05 -19.49
CA ASP A 53 7.24 4.82 -20.17
C ASP A 53 7.02 6.31 -19.90
N LEU A 54 7.99 6.93 -19.24
CA LEU A 54 8.12 8.37 -19.07
C LEU A 54 8.69 9.00 -20.33
N GLU A 55 8.14 10.15 -20.73
CA GLU A 55 8.75 11.03 -21.73
C GLU A 55 9.25 12.31 -21.05
N TYR A 56 10.56 12.54 -21.11
CA TYR A 56 11.21 13.74 -20.59
C TYR A 56 12.43 14.13 -21.43
N GLY A 57 12.19 14.54 -22.67
CA GLY A 57 13.21 15.02 -23.59
C GLY A 57 14.39 14.06 -23.73
N GLU A 58 15.62 14.58 -23.68
CA GLU A 58 16.83 13.75 -23.77
C GLU A 58 17.01 12.80 -22.58
N SER A 59 16.27 13.01 -21.49
CA SER A 59 16.34 12.18 -20.28
C SER A 59 15.33 11.02 -20.28
N THR A 60 14.43 10.91 -21.26
CA THR A 60 13.45 9.82 -21.39
C THR A 60 14.08 8.44 -21.17
N ALA A 61 15.11 8.09 -21.95
CA ALA A 61 15.76 6.78 -21.86
C ALA A 61 16.41 6.54 -20.48
N LYS A 62 16.94 7.59 -19.86
CA LYS A 62 17.54 7.50 -18.52
C LYS A 62 16.46 7.29 -17.45
N LEU A 63 15.34 8.00 -17.53
CA LEU A 63 14.25 7.90 -16.57
C LEU A 63 13.48 6.57 -16.69
N ASN A 64 13.24 6.08 -17.92
CA ASN A 64 12.59 4.77 -18.10
C ASN A 64 13.47 3.63 -17.61
N LYS A 65 14.78 3.72 -17.83
CA LYS A 65 15.72 2.79 -17.19
C LYS A 65 15.62 2.83 -15.66
N ILE A 66 15.46 4.01 -15.06
CA ILE A 66 15.28 4.14 -13.60
C ILE A 66 13.94 3.55 -13.13
N CYS A 67 12.88 3.63 -13.93
CA CYS A 67 11.55 3.12 -13.57
C CYS A 67 11.33 1.63 -13.86
N GLN A 68 12.19 1.01 -14.67
CA GLN A 68 12.15 -0.41 -15.05
C GLN A 68 13.09 -1.31 -14.23
N GLU A 69 13.92 -0.74 -13.33
CA GLU A 69 14.70 -1.45 -12.31
C GLU A 69 13.91 -1.57 -11.00
#